data_AF-A0A7N0VIC0-F1
#
_entry.id   AF-A0A7N0VIC0-F1
#
_cell.length_a   1.000
_cell.length_b   1.000
_cell.length_c   1.000
_cell.angle_alpha   90.00
_cell.angle_beta   90.00
_cell.angle_gamma   90.00
#
_symmetry.space_group_name_H-M   'P 1'
#
loop_
_entity.id
_entity.type
_entity.pdbx_description
1 polymer ?
#
loop_
_entity_poly.entity_id
_entity_poly.type
_entity_poly.pdbx_seq_one_letter_code
_entity_poly.pdbx_strand_id
1 'polypeptide(L)'
;MGADRRAPLLFLLTLALFSAAASARYLQRGSSSGKVSLALYYETLCPYCSNFIVNYLHKLFEDDQLMDIVDLKLVPYGNAKISQNGTVVCQHGKWECVLNKVEACSIDALPSPKKQFDFIYCVEDFVYKYQYSEWAQCFNKVGVDPKPIMDCYNSQRGEELILKYAAETGALQPPHKYVPWVTVNGKPLYDDYQNFLAYICKAYKGSNPPGTCAGISLKNPARTGGNSELDTSPREADTSSINTKLATSAI
;
A
#
# COMPACT_ATOMS: atom_id res chain seq x y z
N MET A 1 -39.27 -60.72 39.21
CA MET A 1 -37.95 -60.88 39.87
C MET A 1 -37.05 -59.82 39.24
N GLY A 2 -36.65 -58.71 39.86
CA GLY A 2 -36.39 -58.42 41.28
C GLY A 2 -34.92 -57.97 41.40
N ALA A 3 -34.70 -56.83 42.06
CA ALA A 3 -33.45 -56.04 42.27
C ALA A 3 -32.96 -55.25 41.04
N ASP A 4 -33.01 -53.91 40.95
CA ASP A 4 -32.85 -52.81 41.92
C ASP A 4 -31.52 -52.83 42.69
N ARG A 5 -30.57 -52.02 42.21
CA ARG A 5 -29.48 -51.43 42.99
C ARG A 5 -29.28 -49.99 42.55
N ARG A 6 -29.94 -49.10 43.29
CA ARG A 6 -29.59 -47.68 43.43
C ARG A 6 -28.16 -47.54 43.98
N ALA A 7 -27.37 -46.66 43.37
CA ALA A 7 -26.20 -46.03 43.96
C ALA A 7 -26.01 -44.64 43.31
N PRO A 8 -25.42 -43.67 44.04
CA PRO A 8 -26.09 -42.39 44.25
C PRO A 8 -25.60 -41.25 43.36
N LEU A 9 -26.51 -40.30 43.14
CA LEU A 9 -26.22 -38.90 42.81
C LEU A 9 -25.21 -38.31 43.82
N LEU A 10 -24.38 -37.38 43.34
CA LEU A 10 -23.35 -36.59 44.05
C LEU A 10 -21.92 -37.15 44.01
N PHE A 11 -21.27 -36.95 42.86
CA PHE A 11 -19.87 -36.52 42.83
C PHE A 11 -19.77 -35.25 41.98
N LEU A 12 -20.03 -34.13 42.66
CA LEU A 12 -19.34 -32.84 42.57
C LEU A 12 -18.84 -32.41 41.18
N LEU A 13 -19.61 -31.47 40.62
CA LEU A 13 -19.18 -30.37 39.75
C LEU A 13 -17.82 -29.76 40.17
N THR A 14 -16.70 -30.31 39.70
CA THR A 14 -15.40 -29.63 39.74
C THR A 14 -14.49 -30.10 38.60
N LEU A 15 -14.56 -29.42 37.45
CA LEU A 15 -13.43 -28.83 36.70
C LEU A 15 -13.88 -28.39 35.30
N ALA A 16 -14.92 -27.56 35.23
CA ALA A 16 -15.15 -26.69 34.07
C ALA A 16 -14.21 -25.47 34.14
N LEU A 17 -12.90 -25.69 34.21
CA LEU A 17 -11.85 -24.66 34.19
C LEU A 17 -10.54 -25.26 33.64
N PHE A 18 -10.59 -25.87 32.45
CA PHE A 18 -9.39 -25.93 31.60
C PHE A 18 -9.48 -24.78 30.60
N SER A 19 -9.06 -23.62 31.11
CA SER A 19 -8.42 -22.52 30.39
C SER A 19 -8.77 -22.36 28.92
N ALA A 20 -9.81 -21.56 28.68
CA ALA A 20 -9.86 -20.65 27.55
C ALA A 20 -8.68 -19.67 27.65
N ALA A 21 -7.49 -20.13 27.28
CA ALA A 21 -6.30 -19.32 27.06
C ALA A 21 -5.31 -20.05 26.16
N ALA A 22 -5.79 -20.66 25.07
CA ALA A 22 -5.00 -20.61 23.85
C ALA A 22 -5.10 -19.16 23.36
N SER A 23 -4.40 -18.25 24.05
CA SER A 23 -4.10 -16.94 23.51
C SER A 23 -3.54 -17.22 22.13
N ALA A 24 -4.25 -16.75 21.11
CA ALA A 24 -3.70 -16.57 19.80
C ALA A 24 -2.52 -15.60 19.97
N ARG A 25 -1.37 -16.14 20.39
CA ARG A 25 -0.08 -15.59 20.03
C ARG A 25 0.03 -15.89 18.54
N TYR A 26 -0.73 -15.13 17.75
CA TYR A 26 -0.23 -14.71 16.45
C TYR A 26 1.11 -14.10 16.79
N LEU A 27 2.15 -14.91 16.64
CA LEU A 27 3.51 -14.43 16.57
C LEU A 27 3.45 -13.40 15.46
N GLN A 28 3.42 -12.14 15.89
CA GLN A 28 3.87 -11.03 15.09
C GLN A 28 5.30 -11.42 14.74
N ARG A 29 5.45 -12.11 13.61
CA ARG A 29 6.74 -12.48 13.05
C ARG A 29 7.31 -11.15 12.60
N GLY A 30 7.91 -10.44 13.54
CA GLY A 30 8.76 -9.30 13.26
C GLY A 30 9.71 -9.74 12.16
N SER A 31 9.83 -8.92 11.13
CA SER A 31 10.72 -9.18 10.01
C SER A 31 12.05 -9.66 10.57
N SER A 32 12.45 -10.88 10.21
CA SER A 32 13.67 -11.53 10.72
C SER A 32 14.95 -10.77 10.34
N SER A 33 14.82 -9.69 9.56
CA SER A 33 15.89 -8.82 9.10
C SER A 33 16.15 -7.61 10.00
N GLY A 34 15.32 -7.34 11.02
CA GLY A 34 15.44 -6.12 11.84
C GLY A 34 15.00 -4.83 11.13
N LYS A 35 14.53 -4.93 9.88
CA LYS A 35 13.99 -3.81 9.10
C LYS A 35 12.61 -3.37 9.60
N VAL A 36 12.29 -2.10 9.39
CA VAL A 36 10.97 -1.52 9.61
C VAL A 36 10.09 -1.83 8.42
N SER A 37 8.92 -2.43 8.65
CA SER A 37 7.93 -2.64 7.59
C SER A 37 7.22 -1.32 7.28
N LEU A 38 7.25 -0.91 6.02
CA LEU A 38 6.48 0.21 5.48
C LEU A 38 5.55 -0.35 4.39
N ALA A 39 4.25 -0.12 4.50
CA ALA A 39 3.32 -0.49 3.45
C ALA A 39 2.47 0.71 3.01
N LEU A 40 2.34 0.88 1.69
CA LEU A 40 1.43 1.83 1.04
C LEU A 40 0.35 1.06 0.29
N TYR A 41 -0.90 1.27 0.66
CA TYR A 41 -2.07 0.82 -0.08
C TYR A 41 -2.65 2.03 -0.81
N TYR A 42 -2.77 1.94 -2.14
CA TYR A 42 -3.06 3.08 -3.00
C TYR A 42 -3.82 2.64 -4.26
N GLU A 43 -4.33 3.62 -5.00
CA GLU A 43 -4.95 3.43 -6.30
C GLU A 43 -4.37 4.47 -7.28
N THR A 44 -4.07 4.03 -8.50
CA THR A 44 -3.20 4.78 -9.42
C THR A 44 -3.81 6.05 -9.99
N LEU A 45 -5.12 6.31 -9.89
CA LEU A 45 -5.70 7.58 -10.34
C LEU A 45 -6.18 8.47 -9.19
N CYS A 46 -5.89 8.11 -7.95
CA CYS A 46 -6.17 8.97 -6.80
C CYS A 46 -5.12 10.10 -6.71
N PRO A 47 -5.53 11.39 -6.75
CA PRO A 47 -4.60 12.51 -6.69
C PRO A 47 -3.73 12.56 -5.43
N TYR A 48 -4.25 12.09 -4.29
CA TYR A 48 -3.48 12.03 -3.04
C TYR A 48 -2.46 10.87 -3.05
N CYS A 49 -2.75 9.78 -3.76
CA CYS A 49 -1.84 8.64 -3.90
C CYS A 49 -0.65 9.01 -4.79
N SER A 50 -0.92 9.53 -5.98
CA SER A 50 0.13 9.97 -6.91
C SER A 50 0.99 11.07 -6.31
N ASN A 51 0.37 12.06 -5.65
CA ASN A 51 1.10 13.09 -4.89
C ASN A 51 1.99 12.48 -3.79
N PHE A 52 1.51 11.50 -3.04
CA PHE A 52 2.32 10.86 -2.00
C PHE A 52 3.52 10.13 -2.61
N ILE A 53 3.32 9.37 -3.69
CA ILE A 53 4.41 8.64 -4.37
C ILE A 53 5.46 9.61 -4.92
N VAL A 54 5.00 10.63 -5.65
CA VAL A 54 5.87 11.57 -6.38
C VAL A 54 6.56 12.55 -5.44
N ASN A 55 5.89 13.09 -4.42
CA ASN A 55 6.43 14.20 -3.60
C ASN A 55 6.92 13.79 -2.20
N TYR A 56 6.61 12.56 -1.75
CA TYR A 56 6.94 12.12 -0.38
C TYR A 56 7.69 10.79 -0.37
N LEU A 57 7.12 9.73 -0.95
CA LEU A 57 7.68 8.38 -0.89
C LEU A 57 9.04 8.28 -1.59
N HIS A 58 9.26 9.04 -2.67
CA HIS A 58 10.55 9.04 -3.38
C HIS A 58 11.76 9.33 -2.47
N LYS A 59 11.57 10.10 -1.39
CA LYS A 59 12.60 10.42 -0.40
C LYS A 59 13.18 9.18 0.29
N LEU A 60 12.39 8.10 0.32
CA LEU A 60 12.88 6.80 0.81
C LEU A 60 14.06 6.29 -0.01
N PHE A 61 14.09 6.58 -1.31
CA PHE A 61 15.11 6.13 -2.26
C PHE A 61 16.24 7.15 -2.49
N GLU A 62 16.22 8.30 -1.78
CA GLU A 62 17.30 9.29 -1.81
C GLU A 62 18.45 8.97 -0.83
N ASP A 63 18.22 8.07 0.13
CA ASP A 63 19.21 7.61 1.12
C ASP A 63 19.27 6.07 1.14
N ASP A 64 20.35 5.50 0.62
CA ASP A 64 20.56 4.05 0.57
C ASP A 64 20.52 3.42 1.97
N GLN A 65 21.01 4.12 3.00
CA GLN A 65 20.98 3.60 4.38
C GLN A 65 19.54 3.47 4.89
N LEU A 66 18.64 4.32 4.41
CA LEU A 66 17.22 4.25 4.75
C LEU A 66 16.55 3.04 4.07
N MET A 67 16.85 2.79 2.80
CA MET A 67 16.40 1.59 2.09
C MET A 67 16.93 0.30 2.74
N ASP A 68 18.13 0.32 3.30
CA ASP A 68 18.70 -0.83 4.02
C ASP A 68 17.90 -1.21 5.25
N ILE A 69 17.26 -0.25 5.92
CA ILE A 69 16.48 -0.48 7.14
C ILE A 69 14.97 -0.59 6.91
N VAL A 70 14.49 -0.47 5.67
CA VAL A 70 13.06 -0.53 5.34
C VAL A 70 12.73 -1.77 4.49
N ASP A 71 11.61 -2.39 4.84
CA ASP A 71 10.93 -3.40 4.04
C ASP A 71 9.67 -2.76 3.44
N LEU A 72 9.80 -2.22 2.22
CA LEU A 72 8.75 -1.49 1.52
C LEU A 72 7.80 -2.47 0.80
N LYS A 73 6.50 -2.30 1.03
CA LYS A 73 5.43 -2.97 0.32
C LYS A 73 4.51 -1.96 -0.38
N LEU A 74 4.31 -2.13 -1.68
CA LEU A 74 3.38 -1.36 -2.50
C LEU A 74 2.18 -2.24 -2.86
N VAL A 75 0.96 -1.73 -2.67
CA VAL A 75 -0.28 -2.47 -2.89
C VAL A 75 -1.24 -1.62 -3.76
N PRO A 76 -1.12 -1.69 -5.10
CA PRO A 76 -2.02 -1.01 -6.04
C PRO A 76 -3.37 -1.73 -6.12
N TYR A 77 -4.36 -1.22 -5.39
CA TYR A 77 -5.75 -1.69 -5.40
C TYR A 77 -6.69 -0.63 -4.83
N GLY A 78 -6.35 -0.14 -3.64
CA GLY A 78 -7.04 0.95 -2.94
C GLY A 78 -8.51 0.67 -2.68
N ASN A 79 -9.40 1.51 -3.20
CA ASN A 79 -10.83 1.43 -2.98
C ASN A 79 -11.58 0.66 -4.08
N ALA A 80 -10.85 -0.03 -4.96
CA ALA A 80 -11.45 -0.93 -5.92
C ALA A 80 -12.32 -1.99 -5.21
N LYS A 81 -13.30 -2.52 -5.93
CA LYS A 81 -14.22 -3.54 -5.44
C LYS A 81 -14.28 -4.71 -6.41
N ILE A 82 -14.52 -5.90 -5.89
CA ILE A 82 -14.86 -7.06 -6.72
C ILE A 82 -16.38 -7.09 -6.89
N SER A 83 -16.88 -6.97 -8.12
CA SER A 83 -18.30 -7.12 -8.43
C SER A 83 -18.74 -8.59 -8.35
N GLN A 84 -20.06 -8.83 -8.39
CA GLN A 84 -20.64 -10.17 -8.24
C GLN A 84 -20.15 -11.19 -9.27
N ASN A 85 -19.78 -10.74 -10.47
CA ASN A 85 -19.23 -11.55 -11.55
C ASN A 85 -17.70 -11.72 -11.46
N GLY A 86 -17.06 -11.28 -10.36
CA GLY A 86 -15.61 -11.39 -10.15
C GLY A 86 -14.78 -10.29 -10.82
N THR A 87 -15.39 -9.33 -11.52
CA THR A 87 -14.67 -8.22 -12.15
C THR A 87 -14.22 -7.18 -11.12
N VAL A 88 -13.04 -6.62 -11.30
CA VAL A 88 -12.54 -5.52 -10.46
C VAL A 88 -13.08 -4.20 -11.00
N VAL A 89 -13.70 -3.42 -10.12
CA VAL A 89 -14.31 -2.12 -10.40
C VAL A 89 -13.57 -1.05 -9.60
N CYS A 90 -12.99 -0.10 -10.30
CA CYS A 90 -12.16 0.97 -9.76
C CYS A 90 -12.95 2.29 -9.65
N GLN A 91 -12.62 3.14 -8.67
CA GLN A 91 -13.37 4.37 -8.39
C GLN A 91 -13.19 5.42 -9.50
N HIS A 92 -12.00 5.48 -10.10
CA HIS A 92 -11.67 6.43 -11.16
C HIS A 92 -11.78 5.82 -12.57
N GLY A 93 -12.57 4.75 -12.70
CA GLY A 93 -12.89 4.13 -13.98
C GLY A 93 -11.83 3.16 -14.51
N LYS A 94 -11.94 2.81 -15.80
CA LYS A 94 -11.18 1.71 -16.40
C LYS A 94 -9.66 1.93 -16.36
N TRP A 95 -9.19 3.16 -16.56
CA TRP A 95 -7.76 3.45 -16.56
C TRP A 95 -7.09 3.20 -15.22
N GLU A 96 -7.79 3.43 -14.10
CA GLU A 96 -7.29 3.04 -12.77
C GLU A 96 -7.10 1.53 -12.66
N CYS A 97 -8.08 0.74 -13.09
CA CYS A 97 -7.94 -0.73 -13.07
C CYS A 97 -6.80 -1.23 -13.96
N VAL A 98 -6.62 -0.59 -15.13
CA VAL A 98 -5.50 -0.90 -16.04
C VAL A 98 -4.17 -0.62 -15.35
N LEU A 99 -3.99 0.57 -14.79
CA LEU A 99 -2.73 0.99 -14.18
C LEU A 99 -2.45 0.28 -12.86
N ASN A 100 -3.46 0.01 -12.03
CA ASN A 100 -3.32 -0.85 -10.85
C ASN A 100 -2.72 -2.22 -11.25
N LYS A 101 -3.21 -2.83 -12.35
CA LYS A 101 -2.72 -4.13 -12.85
C LYS A 101 -1.32 -4.03 -13.44
N VAL A 102 -1.02 -2.96 -14.19
CA VAL A 102 0.32 -2.69 -14.72
C VAL A 102 1.34 -2.58 -13.58
N GLU A 103 1.03 -1.82 -12.53
CA GLU A 103 1.91 -1.65 -11.38
C GLU A 103 2.01 -2.91 -10.52
N ALA A 104 0.91 -3.67 -10.38
CA ALA A 104 0.98 -4.99 -9.75
C ALA A 104 1.94 -5.93 -10.48
N CYS A 105 1.88 -5.94 -11.81
CA CYS A 105 2.77 -6.72 -12.65
C CYS A 105 4.22 -6.19 -12.66
N SER A 106 4.43 -4.88 -12.52
CA SER A 106 5.79 -4.33 -12.40
C SER A 106 6.46 -4.74 -11.08
N ILE A 107 5.70 -4.79 -9.98
CA ILE A 107 6.16 -5.29 -8.69
C ILE A 107 6.53 -6.78 -8.78
N ASP A 108 5.75 -7.58 -9.50
CA ASP A 108 5.99 -9.02 -9.66
C ASP A 108 7.18 -9.34 -10.57
N ALA A 109 7.34 -8.59 -11.67
CA ALA A 109 8.27 -8.93 -12.73
C ALA A 109 9.67 -8.28 -12.60
N LEU A 110 9.77 -7.12 -11.94
CA LEU A 110 11.04 -6.37 -11.89
C LEU A 110 11.94 -6.85 -10.74
N PRO A 111 13.28 -6.89 -10.94
CA PRO A 111 14.19 -7.68 -10.12
C PRO A 111 14.56 -7.05 -8.78
N SER A 112 14.28 -5.76 -8.56
CA SER A 112 14.68 -5.07 -7.33
C SER A 112 13.65 -4.02 -6.90
N PRO A 113 13.54 -3.74 -5.59
CA PRO A 113 12.65 -2.69 -5.08
C PRO A 113 12.90 -1.32 -5.73
N LYS A 114 14.17 -0.98 -6.00
CA LYS A 114 14.50 0.26 -6.69
C LYS A 114 13.93 0.29 -8.11
N LYS A 115 14.13 -0.78 -8.89
CA LYS A 115 13.65 -0.82 -10.28
C LYS A 115 12.11 -0.86 -10.35
N GLN A 116 11.47 -1.56 -9.42
CA GLN A 116 10.02 -1.57 -9.22
C GLN A 116 9.51 -0.15 -8.95
N PHE A 117 10.12 0.55 -7.99
CA PHE A 117 9.73 1.91 -7.63
C PHE A 117 10.02 2.93 -8.73
N ASP A 118 11.18 2.87 -9.40
CA ASP A 118 11.50 3.80 -10.51
C ASP A 118 10.42 3.75 -11.61
N PHE A 119 9.90 2.55 -11.91
CA PHE A 119 8.80 2.38 -12.86
C PHE A 119 7.48 2.95 -12.35
N ILE A 120 7.08 2.60 -11.12
CA ILE A 120 5.86 3.11 -10.48
C ILE A 120 5.88 4.64 -10.34
N TYR A 121 6.99 5.20 -9.86
CA TYR A 121 7.19 6.65 -9.75
C TYR A 121 6.97 7.33 -11.10
N CYS A 122 7.50 6.76 -12.19
CA CYS A 122 7.30 7.33 -13.52
C CYS A 122 5.83 7.30 -13.95
N VAL A 123 5.11 6.19 -13.72
CA VAL A 123 3.67 6.09 -14.04
C VAL A 123 2.88 7.11 -13.21
N GLU A 124 3.14 7.17 -11.91
CA GLU A 124 2.47 8.08 -10.98
C GLU A 124 2.82 9.56 -11.22
N ASP A 125 3.99 9.88 -11.77
CA ASP A 125 4.33 11.23 -12.24
C ASP A 125 3.45 11.66 -13.42
N PHE A 126 3.17 10.76 -14.37
CA PHE A 126 2.19 11.02 -15.43
C PHE A 126 0.77 11.18 -14.87
N VAL A 127 0.37 10.38 -13.90
CA VAL A 127 -0.92 10.53 -13.21
C VAL A 127 -1.01 11.89 -12.53
N TYR A 128 0.00 12.25 -11.73
CA TYR A 128 0.07 13.51 -10.99
C TYR A 128 -0.04 14.74 -11.91
N LYS A 129 0.47 14.63 -13.14
CA LYS A 129 0.39 15.66 -14.20
C LYS A 129 -0.88 15.59 -15.05
N TYR A 130 -1.83 14.70 -14.73
CA TYR A 130 -3.05 14.44 -15.51
C TYR A 130 -2.77 13.97 -16.95
N GLN A 131 -1.65 13.27 -17.16
CA GLN A 131 -1.16 12.74 -18.43
C GLN A 131 -1.08 11.20 -18.42
N TYR A 132 -1.89 10.53 -17.59
CA TYR A 132 -1.82 9.08 -17.35
C TYR A 132 -1.93 8.21 -18.62
N SER A 133 -2.50 8.69 -19.72
CA SER A 133 -2.51 7.98 -21.00
C SER A 133 -1.12 7.75 -21.60
N GLU A 134 -0.12 8.53 -21.17
CA GLU A 134 1.26 8.45 -21.63
C GLU A 134 2.14 7.51 -20.79
N TRP A 135 1.58 6.80 -19.80
CA TRP A 135 2.32 5.93 -18.86
C TRP A 135 3.31 4.96 -19.53
N ALA A 136 2.98 4.45 -20.73
CA ALA A 136 3.81 3.46 -21.43
C ALA A 136 5.20 4.03 -21.82
N GLN A 137 5.36 5.36 -21.86
CA GLN A 137 6.67 5.99 -22.03
C GLN A 137 7.66 5.62 -20.90
N CYS A 138 7.15 5.17 -19.74
CA CYS A 138 7.98 4.76 -18.61
C CYS A 138 8.86 3.55 -18.88
N PHE A 139 8.49 2.66 -19.81
CA PHE A 139 9.40 1.59 -20.25
C PHE A 139 10.71 2.15 -20.77
N ASN A 140 10.65 3.16 -21.64
CA ASN A 140 11.83 3.79 -22.21
C ASN A 140 12.53 4.73 -21.21
N LYS A 141 11.76 5.57 -20.49
CA LYS A 141 12.32 6.53 -19.52
C LYS A 141 13.11 5.85 -18.41
N VAL A 142 12.65 4.68 -17.95
CA VAL A 142 13.27 3.92 -16.86
C VAL A 142 14.26 2.88 -17.39
N GLY A 143 14.23 2.55 -18.69
CA GLY A 143 15.03 1.47 -19.27
C GLY A 143 14.58 0.11 -18.74
N VAL A 144 13.30 -0.20 -18.91
CA VAL A 144 12.64 -1.47 -18.55
C VAL A 144 12.16 -2.14 -19.83
N ASP A 145 12.49 -3.42 -20.00
CA ASP A 145 11.88 -4.25 -21.04
C ASP A 145 10.36 -4.35 -20.76
N PRO A 146 9.48 -3.94 -21.69
CA PRO A 146 8.04 -4.07 -21.50
C PRO A 146 7.57 -5.51 -21.34
N LYS A 147 8.28 -6.47 -21.92
CA LYS A 147 7.78 -7.83 -22.11
C LYS A 147 7.37 -8.53 -20.80
N PRO A 148 8.20 -8.58 -19.74
CA PRO A 148 7.81 -9.25 -18.49
C PRO A 148 6.55 -8.67 -17.85
N ILE A 149 6.40 -7.33 -17.89
CA ILE A 149 5.24 -6.64 -17.31
C ILE A 149 4.00 -6.89 -18.16
N MET A 150 4.10 -6.79 -19.48
CA MET A 150 2.96 -6.96 -20.38
C MET A 150 2.52 -8.43 -20.51
N ASP A 151 3.45 -9.39 -20.44
CA ASP A 151 3.12 -10.82 -20.36
C ASP A 151 2.34 -11.12 -19.07
N CYS A 152 2.76 -10.54 -17.93
CA CYS A 152 2.00 -10.62 -16.69
C CYS A 152 0.61 -9.97 -16.82
N TYR A 153 0.54 -8.76 -17.37
CA TYR A 153 -0.70 -8.00 -17.50
C TYR A 153 -1.73 -8.73 -18.38
N ASN A 154 -1.28 -9.38 -19.46
CA ASN A 154 -2.13 -10.11 -20.39
C ASN A 154 -2.43 -11.57 -19.98
N SER A 155 -1.91 -12.03 -18.83
CA SER A 155 -2.11 -13.40 -18.36
C SER A 155 -2.98 -13.47 -17.10
N GLN A 156 -3.33 -14.70 -16.73
CA GLN A 156 -3.99 -15.02 -15.47
C GLN A 156 -3.19 -14.50 -14.26
N ARG A 157 -1.86 -14.43 -14.37
CA ARG A 157 -1.00 -13.91 -13.29
C ARG A 157 -1.39 -12.50 -12.87
N GLY A 158 -1.66 -11.61 -13.82
CA GLY A 158 -2.08 -10.25 -13.51
C GLY A 158 -3.42 -10.19 -12.78
N GLU A 159 -4.37 -11.08 -13.12
CA GLU A 159 -5.65 -11.18 -12.41
C GLU A 159 -5.44 -11.70 -10.97
N GLU A 160 -4.61 -12.74 -10.81
CA GLU A 160 -4.25 -13.27 -9.50
C GLU A 160 -3.59 -12.23 -8.60
N LEU A 161 -2.72 -11.38 -9.16
CA LEU A 161 -2.07 -10.30 -8.42
C LEU A 161 -3.07 -9.27 -7.91
N ILE A 162 -4.03 -8.85 -8.74
CA ILE A 162 -5.05 -7.90 -8.30
C ILE A 162 -5.98 -8.51 -7.25
N LEU A 163 -6.38 -9.78 -7.40
CA LEU A 163 -7.18 -10.47 -6.39
C LEU A 163 -6.40 -10.69 -5.08
N LYS A 164 -5.09 -10.94 -5.16
CA LYS A 164 -4.20 -10.97 -4.00
C LYS A 164 -4.19 -9.62 -3.28
N TYR A 165 -4.01 -8.51 -4.01
CA TYR A 165 -4.02 -7.17 -3.40
C TYR A 165 -5.40 -6.76 -2.88
N ALA A 166 -6.49 -7.24 -3.50
CA ALA A 166 -7.83 -7.10 -2.96
C ALA A 166 -7.97 -7.78 -1.59
N ALA A 167 -7.51 -9.04 -1.49
CA ALA A 167 -7.54 -9.81 -0.25
C ALA A 167 -6.65 -9.19 0.83
N GLU A 168 -5.45 -8.74 0.48
CA GLU A 168 -4.53 -8.06 1.41
C GLU A 168 -5.11 -6.75 1.93
N THR A 169 -5.70 -5.93 1.05
CA THR A 169 -6.35 -4.66 1.43
C THR A 169 -7.58 -4.92 2.30
N GLY A 170 -8.42 -5.90 1.93
CA GLY A 170 -9.60 -6.29 2.71
C GLY A 170 -9.28 -6.90 4.08
N ALA A 171 -8.06 -7.41 4.28
CA ALA A 171 -7.60 -7.97 5.55
C ALA A 171 -7.00 -6.93 6.51
N LEU A 172 -6.92 -5.66 6.12
CA LEU A 172 -6.40 -4.59 6.98
C LEU A 172 -7.17 -4.48 8.29
N GLN A 173 -6.42 -4.33 9.39
CA GLN A 173 -6.95 -4.13 10.73
C GLN A 173 -6.28 -2.93 11.40
N PRO A 174 -7.00 -1.81 11.63
CA PRO A 174 -8.39 -1.58 11.20
C PRO A 174 -8.50 -1.52 9.66
N PRO A 175 -9.70 -1.73 9.09
CA PRO A 175 -9.95 -1.49 7.67
C PRO A 175 -9.53 -0.07 7.28
N HIS A 176 -8.98 0.11 6.09
CA HIS A 176 -8.64 1.44 5.60
C HIS A 176 -9.91 2.29 5.42
N LYS A 177 -9.78 3.58 5.65
CA LYS A 177 -10.91 4.54 5.55
C LYS A 177 -10.83 5.41 4.28
N TYR A 178 -9.65 5.48 3.70
CA TYR A 178 -9.29 6.27 2.53
C TYR A 178 -7.96 5.75 1.99
N VAL A 179 -7.55 6.30 0.85
CA VAL A 179 -6.20 6.12 0.30
C VAL A 179 -5.57 7.50 0.03
N PRO A 180 -4.24 7.65 0.12
CA PRO A 180 -3.26 6.61 0.44
C PRO A 180 -3.39 6.13 1.89
N TRP A 181 -3.27 4.82 2.10
CA TRP A 181 -3.26 4.21 3.44
C TRP A 181 -1.85 3.72 3.74
N VAL A 182 -1.15 4.45 4.61
CA VAL A 182 0.25 4.17 4.95
C VAL A 182 0.33 3.51 6.32
N THR A 183 1.09 2.43 6.42
CA THR A 183 1.35 1.74 7.69
C THR A 183 2.84 1.60 7.96
N VAL A 184 3.23 1.76 9.22
CA VAL A 184 4.57 1.44 9.73
C VAL A 184 4.45 0.34 10.78
N ASN A 185 5.11 -0.79 10.56
CA ASN A 185 4.96 -2.01 11.35
C ASN A 185 3.49 -2.42 11.55
N GLY A 186 2.69 -2.31 10.48
CA GLY A 186 1.25 -2.62 10.47
C GLY A 186 0.36 -1.61 11.18
N LYS A 187 0.91 -0.53 11.76
CA LYS A 187 0.12 0.53 12.39
C LYS A 187 -0.16 1.64 11.38
N PRO A 188 -1.43 2.00 11.13
CA PRO A 188 -1.75 3.08 10.21
C PRO A 188 -1.29 4.44 10.76
N LEU A 189 -0.81 5.29 9.86
CA LEU A 189 -0.37 6.66 10.17
C LEU A 189 -1.52 7.68 10.15
N TYR A 190 -2.68 7.29 9.61
CA TYR A 190 -3.82 8.17 9.39
C TYR A 190 -3.41 9.47 8.67
N ASP A 191 -3.87 10.62 9.15
CA ASP A 191 -3.66 11.93 8.51
C ASP A 191 -2.19 12.38 8.55
N ASP A 192 -1.35 11.69 9.34
CA ASP A 192 0.08 11.97 9.48
C ASP A 192 0.95 11.14 8.51
N TYR A 193 0.34 10.52 7.49
CA TYR A 193 1.00 9.63 6.54
C TYR A 193 2.18 10.28 5.79
N GLN A 194 2.16 11.59 5.60
CA GLN A 194 3.25 12.35 4.98
C GLN A 194 4.54 12.36 5.83
N ASN A 195 4.42 12.16 7.14
CA ASN A 195 5.54 12.10 8.08
C ASN A 195 6.13 10.68 8.23
N PHE A 196 5.85 9.76 7.30
CA PHE A 196 6.27 8.35 7.36
C PHE A 196 7.76 8.14 7.69
N LEU A 197 8.67 8.99 7.19
CA LEU A 197 10.11 8.94 7.52
C LEU A 197 10.37 9.04 9.04
N ALA A 198 9.67 9.93 9.74
CA ALA A 198 9.78 10.08 11.18
C ALA A 198 9.29 8.84 11.92
N TYR A 199 8.23 8.19 11.42
CA TYR A 199 7.74 6.94 11.98
C TYR A 199 8.70 5.78 11.73
N ILE A 200 9.35 5.72 10.57
CA ILE A 200 10.38 4.72 10.26
C ILE A 200 11.55 4.88 11.23
N CYS A 201 12.10 6.10 11.34
CA CYS A 201 13.22 6.38 12.23
C CYS A 201 12.90 6.06 13.69
N LYS A 202 11.69 6.37 14.15
CA LYS A 202 11.23 6.03 15.51
C LYS A 202 11.02 4.52 15.71
N ALA A 203 10.61 3.81 14.66
CA ALA A 203 10.31 2.38 14.72
C ALA A 203 11.55 1.50 14.59
N TYR A 204 12.63 2.01 13.97
CA TYR A 204 13.87 1.29 13.79
C TYR A 204 14.58 1.05 15.12
N LYS A 205 15.01 -0.21 15.35
CA LYS A 205 15.66 -0.65 16.59
C LYS A 205 17.07 -1.19 16.38
N GLY A 206 17.59 -1.14 15.14
CA GLY A 206 18.94 -1.58 14.85
C GLY A 206 19.97 -0.55 15.31
N SER A 207 21.23 -0.99 15.37
CA SER A 207 22.38 -0.10 15.58
C SER A 207 22.59 0.79 14.36
N ASN A 208 23.12 2.01 14.58
CA ASN A 208 23.46 2.98 13.53
C ASN A 208 22.26 3.38 12.66
N PRO A 209 21.33 4.21 13.16
CA PRO A 209 20.27 4.75 12.32
C PRO A 209 20.85 5.60 11.18
N PRO A 210 20.21 5.63 10.00
CA PRO A 210 20.60 6.49 8.89
C PRO A 210 20.75 7.95 9.30
N GLY A 211 21.65 8.69 8.63
CA GLY A 211 21.84 10.13 8.86
C GLY A 211 20.54 10.93 8.71
N THR A 212 19.66 10.51 7.80
CA THR A 212 18.32 11.10 7.61
C THR A 212 17.47 11.02 8.88
N CYS A 213 17.70 10.06 9.78
CA CYS A 213 17.01 10.00 11.07
C CYS A 213 17.55 11.01 12.10
N ALA A 214 18.74 11.58 11.89
CA ALA A 214 19.27 12.64 12.73
C ALA A 214 18.51 13.95 12.46
N GLY A 215 17.74 14.43 13.45
CA GLY A 215 16.99 15.69 13.35
C GLY A 215 15.54 15.55 12.91
N ILE A 216 15.09 14.37 12.46
CA ILE A 216 13.67 14.09 12.25
C ILE A 216 13.02 13.77 13.59
N SER A 217 12.15 14.66 14.05
CA SER A 217 11.28 14.42 15.22
C SER A 217 9.83 14.50 14.83
N LEU A 218 9.03 13.54 15.32
CA LEU A 218 7.56 13.68 15.27
C LEU A 218 7.20 14.94 16.07
N LYS A 219 6.64 15.95 15.40
CA LYS A 219 6.04 17.07 16.11
C LYS A 219 4.83 16.52 16.85
N ASN A 220 4.75 16.76 18.17
CA ASN A 220 3.55 16.42 18.92
C ASN A 220 2.35 17.18 18.31
N PRO A 221 1.19 16.54 18.08
CA PRO A 221 0.00 17.22 17.54
C PRO A 221 -0.54 18.35 18.45
N ALA A 222 -0.02 18.49 19.67
CA ALA A 222 -0.40 19.56 20.59
C ALA A 222 0.62 20.71 20.53
N ARG A 223 0.47 21.60 19.52
CA ARG A 223 0.82 23.04 19.53
C ARG A 223 1.05 23.56 18.10
N THR A 224 -0.03 23.83 17.38
CA THR A 224 -0.04 24.88 16.36
C THR A 224 -1.41 25.55 16.37
N GLY A 225 -1.63 26.40 17.37
CA GLY A 225 -2.50 27.55 17.20
C GLY A 225 -1.64 28.65 16.57
N GLY A 226 -1.90 28.97 15.32
CA GLY A 226 -1.19 29.99 14.57
C GLY A 226 -1.78 30.12 13.18
N ASN A 227 -2.63 31.13 12.99
CA ASN A 227 -3.24 31.51 11.73
C ASN A 227 -2.18 31.65 10.63
N SER A 228 -2.35 30.93 9.53
CA SER A 228 -1.94 31.43 8.22
C SER A 228 -3.15 31.31 7.29
N GLU A 229 -3.62 32.45 6.81
CA GLU A 229 -4.60 32.56 5.73
C GLU A 229 -4.22 31.64 4.57
N LEU A 230 -5.14 30.74 4.23
CA LEU A 230 -5.10 29.98 2.99
C LEU A 230 -5.85 30.81 1.95
N ASP A 231 -5.11 31.49 1.08
CA ASP A 231 -5.65 32.17 -0.09
C ASP A 231 -6.22 31.11 -1.04
N THR A 232 -7.55 31.02 -1.07
CA THR A 232 -8.29 30.14 -1.97
C THR A 232 -8.69 30.91 -3.23
N SER A 233 -8.04 30.61 -4.36
CA SER A 233 -8.67 30.81 -5.67
C SER A 233 -8.05 29.87 -6.72
N PRO A 234 -8.83 28.93 -7.29
CA PRO A 234 -8.43 28.17 -8.47
C PRO A 234 -8.49 29.07 -9.71
N ARG A 235 -7.39 29.17 -10.47
CA ARG A 235 -7.46 29.68 -11.85
C ARG A 235 -7.94 28.56 -12.74
N GLU A 236 -9.10 28.77 -13.34
CA GLU A 236 -9.64 27.98 -14.44
C GLU A 236 -8.62 27.91 -15.59
N ALA A 237 -8.19 26.71 -15.95
CA ALA A 237 -7.44 26.48 -17.17
C ALA A 237 -8.42 26.07 -18.28
N ASP A 238 -8.56 26.98 -19.23
CA ASP A 238 -9.34 26.89 -20.45
C ASP A 238 -8.95 25.65 -21.28
N THR A 239 -9.82 24.64 -21.31
CA THR A 239 -9.68 23.47 -22.17
C THR A 239 -10.22 23.79 -23.56
N SER A 240 -9.38 24.37 -24.39
CA SER A 240 -9.60 24.50 -25.82
C SER A 240 -8.37 24.05 -26.59
N SER A 241 -8.54 23.00 -27.38
CA SER A 241 -7.67 22.56 -28.48
C SER A 241 -6.36 21.85 -28.11
N ILE A 242 -6.33 20.52 -28.25
CA ILE A 242 -5.28 19.79 -28.99
C ILE A 242 -5.88 18.49 -29.53
N ASN A 243 -5.82 18.37 -30.86
CA ASN A 243 -6.25 17.21 -31.63
C ASN A 243 -5.22 16.07 -31.58
N THR A 244 -5.74 14.86 -31.37
CA THR A 244 -5.52 13.62 -32.13
C THR A 244 -4.13 13.33 -32.73
N LYS A 245 -3.45 12.30 -32.21
CA LYS A 245 -3.09 11.04 -32.91
C LYS A 245 -1.99 10.27 -32.16
N LEU A 246 -2.30 9.00 -31.85
CA LEU A 246 -1.43 7.80 -31.79
C LEU A 246 -1.76 6.94 -30.55
N ALA A 247 -2.76 6.06 -30.71
CA ALA A 247 -2.98 4.92 -29.84
C ALA A 247 -3.60 3.78 -30.66
N THR A 248 -2.78 3.08 -31.45
CA THR A 248 -3.11 1.77 -32.01
C THR A 248 -1.82 1.04 -32.33
N SER A 249 -1.40 0.16 -31.41
CA SER A 249 -0.82 -1.18 -31.66
C SER A 249 -0.09 -1.66 -30.40
N ALA A 250 -0.86 -2.13 -29.43
CA ALA A 250 -0.46 -3.11 -28.40
C ALA A 250 -1.70 -3.44 -27.56
N ILE A 251 -2.69 -4.06 -28.21
CA ILE A 251 -3.68 -4.93 -27.55
C ILE A 251 -3.49 -6.28 -28.22
#